data_AF-A0A3C1EEA0-F1
#
_entry.id   AF-A0A3C1EEA0-F1
#
_cell.length_a   1.000
_cell.length_b   1.000
_cell.length_c   1.000
_cell.angle_alpha   90.00
_cell.angle_beta   90.00
_cell.angle_gamma   90.00
#
_symmetry.space_group_name_H-M   'P 1'
#
loop_
_entity.id
_entity.type
_entity.pdbx_description
1 polymer ?
#
loop_
_entity_poly.entity_id
_entity_poly.type
_entity_poly.pdbx_seq_one_letter_code
_entity_poly.pdbx_strand_id
1 'polypeptide(L)' 'NDETGDVSAAVEMTAVHMDTVRRKSCPFPGEVFERARALIVPRKEDSCRT' A
#
# COMPACT_ATOMS: atom_id res chain seq x y z
N ASN A 1 18.94 6.37 -3.92
CA ASN A 1 20.11 7.16 -4.32
C ASN A 1 20.13 7.09 -5.83
N ASP A 2 19.71 8.15 -6.50
CA ASP A 2 19.53 8.14 -7.97
C ASP A 2 20.85 7.91 -8.70
N GLU A 3 21.97 8.27 -8.06
CA GLU A 3 23.32 8.10 -8.59
C GLU A 3 23.87 6.67 -8.40
N THR A 4 23.50 5.97 -7.32
CA THR A 4 24.06 4.64 -7.02
C THR A 4 23.08 3.48 -7.19
N GLY A 5 21.79 3.76 -7.39
CA GLY A 5 20.73 2.74 -7.44
C GLY A 5 20.37 2.16 -6.05
N ASP A 6 21.02 2.62 -4.98
CA ASP A 6 20.76 2.12 -3.64
C ASP A 6 19.44 2.63 -3.07
N VAL A 7 18.76 1.80 -2.27
CA VAL A 7 17.58 2.22 -1.51
C VAL A 7 18.01 3.21 -0.45
N SER A 8 17.58 4.48 -0.58
CA SER A 8 17.92 5.53 0.40
C SER A 8 16.96 5.58 1.59
N ALA A 9 15.72 5.13 1.43
CA ALA A 9 14.72 5.10 2.48
C ALA A 9 13.64 4.06 2.18
N ALA A 10 13.10 3.46 3.25
CA ALA A 10 11.90 2.65 3.22
C ALA A 10 10.87 3.27 4.17
N VAL A 11 9.59 3.21 3.82
CA VAL A 11 8.50 3.74 4.63
C VAL A 11 7.42 2.67 4.76
N GLU A 12 6.97 2.45 5.98
CA GLU A 12 5.73 1.75 6.26
C GLU A 12 4.63 2.78 6.50
N MET A 13 3.50 2.64 5.81
CA MET A 13 2.37 3.56 5.92
C MET A 13 1.05 2.82 6.02
N THR A 14 0.14 3.39 6.80
CA THR A 14 -1.25 2.95 6.90
C THR A 14 -2.15 4.11 6.50
N ALA A 15 -3.08 3.88 5.58
CA ALA A 15 -3.99 4.88 5.07
C ALA A 15 -5.43 4.33 4.97
N VAL A 16 -6.41 5.24 4.96
CA VAL A 16 -7.83 4.93 4.77
C VAL A 16 -8.40 5.81 3.67
N HIS A 17 -9.36 5.29 2.90
CA HIS A 17 -10.13 6.11 1.96
C HIS A 17 -11.09 7.01 2.74
N MET A 18 -11.19 8.28 2.35
CA MET A 18 -11.96 9.31 3.06
C MET A 18 -12.96 9.97 2.12
N ASP A 19 -14.21 10.10 2.57
CA ASP A 19 -15.15 11.06 2.03
C ASP A 19 -14.75 12.45 2.53
N THR A 20 -14.25 13.30 1.62
CA THR A 20 -13.71 14.63 1.97
C THR A 20 -14.80 15.65 2.31
N VAL A 21 -16.05 15.42 1.89
CA VAL A 21 -17.19 16.28 2.20
C VAL A 21 -17.72 15.94 3.59
N ARG A 22 -17.97 14.64 3.85
CA ARG A 22 -18.49 14.15 5.14
C ARG A 22 -17.41 14.05 6.22
N ARG A 23 -16.13 14.08 5.84
CA ARG A 23 -14.95 13.86 6.71
C ARG A 23 -15.05 12.54 7.49
N LYS A 24 -15.44 11.47 6.79
CA LYS A 24 -15.59 10.12 7.34
C LYS A 24 -14.91 9.11 6.43
N SER A 25 -14.52 7.97 7.00
CA SER A 25 -13.95 6.88 6.21
C SER A 25 -14.97 6.29 5.24
N CYS A 26 -14.47 6.08 4.04
CA CYS A 26 -15.04 5.50 2.84
C CYS A 26 -14.75 4.01 2.58
N PRO A 27 -15.65 3.14 2.08
CA PRO A 27 -15.17 2.04 1.23
C PRO A 27 -14.47 2.60 -0.01
N PHE A 28 -13.47 1.91 -0.53
CA PHE A 28 -12.89 2.27 -1.84
C PHE A 28 -13.93 2.03 -2.95
N PRO A 29 -13.89 2.82 -4.04
CA PRO A 29 -14.59 2.45 -5.26
C PRO A 29 -14.16 1.06 -5.74
N GLY A 30 -15.10 0.26 -6.25
CA GLY A 30 -14.84 -1.15 -6.58
C GLY A 30 -13.65 -1.36 -7.51
N GLU A 31 -13.52 -0.55 -8.57
CA GLU A 31 -12.38 -0.63 -9.49
C GLU A 31 -11.03 -0.39 -8.79
N VAL A 32 -10.97 0.58 -7.87
CA VAL A 32 -9.74 0.90 -7.12
C VAL A 32 -9.39 -0.26 -6.19
N PHE A 33 -10.38 -0.85 -5.54
CA PHE A 33 -10.20 -2.00 -4.66
C PHE A 33 -9.61 -3.21 -5.40
N GLU A 34 -10.20 -3.57 -6.55
CA GLU A 34 -9.72 -4.72 -7.34
C GLU A 34 -8.29 -4.49 -7.86
N ARG A 35 -7.99 -3.28 -8.34
CA ARG A 35 -6.64 -2.92 -8.80
C ARG A 35 -5.62 -2.94 -7.66
N ALA A 36 -5.97 -2.41 -6.49
CA ALA A 36 -5.10 -2.42 -5.32
C ALA A 36 -4.81 -3.85 -4.85
N ARG A 37 -5.82 -4.72 -4.85
CA ARG A 37 -5.68 -6.12 -4.46
C ARG A 37 -4.70 -6.89 -5.36
N ALA A 38 -4.67 -6.57 -6.65
CA ALA A 38 -3.73 -7.17 -7.60
C ALA A 38 -2.27 -6.71 -7.38
N LEU A 39 -2.03 -5.62 -6.65
CA LEU A 39 -0.69 -5.08 -6.36
C LEU A 39 -0.08 -5.62 -5.06
N ILE A 40 -0.86 -6.37 -4.26
CA ILE A 40 -0.36 -6.94 -3.00
C ILE A 40 0.65 -8.04 -3.30
N VAL A 41 1.90 -7.81 -2.93
CA VAL A 41 2.97 -8.81 -2.97
C VAL A 41 3.22 -9.35 -1.56
N PRO A 42 3.47 -10.66 -1.39
CA PRO A 42 3.87 -11.21 -0.10
C PRO A 42 5.13 -10.50 0.41
N ARG A 43 5.21 -10.21 1.71
CA ARG A 43 6.49 -9.74 2.26
C ARG A 43 7.48 -10.88 2.16
N LYS A 44 8.72 -10.56 1.75
CA LYS A 44 9.82 -11.53 1.63
C LYS A 44 10.11 -12.28 2.95
N GLU A 45 9.75 -11.68 4.08
CA GLU A 45 9.93 -12.24 5.43
C GLU A 45 8.88 -13.30 5.80
N ASP A 46 7.77 -13.39 5.06
CA ASP A 46 6.70 -14.36 5.32
C ASP A 46 7.05 -15.77 4.77
N SER A 47 8.14 -15.91 3.99
CA SER A 47 8.54 -17.18 3.38
C SER A 47 9.32 -18.14 4.29
N CYS A 48 9.69 -17.70 5.51
CA CYS A 48 10.51 -18.50 6.44
C CYS A 48 9.74 -19.08 7.64
N ARG A 49 8.40 -18.94 7.70
CA ARG A 49 7.59 -19.67 8.69
C ARG A 49 7.01 -20.92 8.06
N THR A 50 7.79 -21.99 8.07
CA THR A 50 7.32 -23.38 7.88
C THR A 50 8.00 -24.27 8.89
#